data_AF-A0A6G1LU80-F1
#
_entry.id   AF-A0A6G1LU80-F1
#
_cell.length_a   1.000
_cell.length_b   1.000
_cell.length_c   1.000
_cell.angle_alpha   90.00
_cell.angle_beta   90.00
_cell.angle_gamma   90.00
#
_symmetry.space_group_name_H-M   'P 1'
#
loop_
_entity.id
_entity.type
_entity.pdbx_description
1 polymer ?
#
loop_
_entity_poly.entity_id
_entity_poly.type
_entity_poly.pdbx_seq_one_letter_code
_entity_poly.pdbx_strand_id
1 'polypeptide(L)'
;MSSATNLDFYSYKPLDKKGEEYDLSQLKGKVVLIVNVASKCGFTPQYEGLEKLYAKYQDRGLVVLGFPCNQFGSQAPGTSEEQVSFCTLTYGVKFPVLGKIEVNGDKAHPLYEWLKKEKPGLLGMKRM
;
A
#
# COMPACT_ATOMS: atom_id res chain seq x y z
N MET A 1 27.83 -20.89 7.65
CA MET A 1 27.69 -19.53 7.08
C MET A 1 26.44 -19.51 6.21
N SER A 2 25.40 -18.83 6.69
CA SER A 2 24.41 -18.11 5.87
C SER A 2 23.56 -17.36 6.88
N SER A 3 23.91 -16.10 7.17
CA SER A 3 23.02 -15.22 7.92
C SER A 3 21.87 -14.93 6.98
N ALA A 4 20.77 -15.69 7.10
CA ALA A 4 19.54 -15.31 6.43
C ALA A 4 19.18 -13.93 6.95
N THR A 5 19.36 -12.90 6.14
CA THR A 5 18.86 -11.56 6.41
C THR A 5 17.36 -11.71 6.61
N ASN A 6 16.90 -11.69 7.86
CA ASN A 6 15.49 -11.55 8.16
C ASN A 6 15.08 -10.18 7.61
N LEU A 7 14.56 -10.18 6.39
CA LEU A 7 13.95 -9.01 5.78
C LEU A 7 12.74 -8.66 6.65
N ASP A 8 12.85 -7.54 7.36
CA ASP A 8 11.73 -6.93 8.07
C ASP A 8 11.01 -5.93 7.16
N PHE A 9 9.88 -5.40 7.62
CA PHE A 9 9.11 -4.39 6.89
C PHE A 9 9.96 -3.22 6.35
N TYR A 10 10.99 -2.81 7.08
CA TYR A 10 11.81 -1.63 6.76
C TYR A 10 12.86 -1.87 5.69
N SER A 11 13.08 -3.13 5.29
CA SER A 11 14.01 -3.49 4.22
C SER A 11 13.43 -3.31 2.81
N TYR A 12 12.10 -3.18 2.68
CA TYR A 12 11.44 -3.05 1.39
C TYR A 12 11.46 -1.60 0.88
N LYS A 13 11.55 -1.47 -0.44
CA LYS A 13 11.54 -0.20 -1.16
C LYS A 13 10.57 -0.24 -2.34
N PRO A 14 9.25 -0.25 -2.08
CA PRO A 14 8.28 -0.19 -3.16
C PRO A 14 8.48 1.07 -3.99
N LEU A 15 8.08 1.03 -5.26
CA LEU A 15 8.18 2.19 -6.12
C LEU A 15 7.06 3.20 -5.83
N ASP A 16 7.37 4.47 -5.95
CA ASP A 16 6.41 5.56 -5.90
C ASP A 16 5.67 5.71 -7.25
N LYS A 17 4.88 6.78 -7.37
CA LYS A 17 4.10 7.03 -8.59
C LYS A 17 4.93 7.30 -9.84
N LYS A 18 6.20 7.71 -9.69
CA LYS A 18 7.14 8.00 -10.78
C LYS A 18 8.09 6.83 -11.06
N GLY A 19 7.99 5.75 -10.29
CA GLY A 19 8.91 4.61 -10.38
C GLY A 19 10.19 4.78 -9.54
N GLU A 20 10.25 5.75 -8.63
CA GLU A 20 11.38 5.97 -7.73
C GLU A 20 11.22 5.13 -6.45
N GLU A 21 12.32 4.67 -5.85
CA GLU A 21 12.26 3.89 -4.60
C GLU A 21 11.70 4.73 -3.44
N TYR A 22 10.64 4.22 -2.80
CA TYR A 22 10.14 4.74 -1.53
C TYR A 22 10.69 3.90 -0.37
N ASP A 23 11.75 4.38 0.28
CA ASP A 23 12.45 3.64 1.34
C ASP A 23 11.61 3.54 2.62
N LEU A 24 11.09 2.34 2.96
CA LEU A 24 10.22 2.18 4.12
C LEU A 24 10.95 2.36 5.46
N SER A 25 12.29 2.34 5.50
CA SER A 25 13.04 2.60 6.72
C SER A 25 12.80 4.01 7.28
N GLN A 26 12.37 4.96 6.44
CA GLN A 26 11.95 6.31 6.86
C GLN A 26 10.73 6.31 7.79
N LEU A 27 10.01 5.18 7.87
CA LEU A 27 8.80 5.01 8.70
C LEU A 27 9.09 4.35 10.05
N LYS A 28 10.37 4.18 10.44
CA LYS A 28 10.72 3.68 11.77
C LYS A 28 10.12 4.56 12.87
N GLY A 29 9.54 3.90 13.88
CA GLY A 29 8.85 4.58 14.99
C GLY A 29 7.44 5.07 14.66
N LYS A 30 6.95 4.87 13.43
CA LYS A 30 5.59 5.23 13.01
C LYS A 30 4.65 4.03 13.05
N VAL A 31 3.37 4.29 13.25
CA VAL A 31 2.31 3.31 12.99
C VAL A 31 1.96 3.41 11.51
N VAL A 32 2.10 2.31 10.77
CA VAL A 32 1.86 2.30 9.31
C VAL A 32 0.61 1.48 9.00
N LEU A 33 -0.38 2.13 8.37
CA LEU A 33 -1.57 1.49 7.81
C LEU A 33 -1.38 1.31 6.30
N ILE A 34 -1.25 0.08 5.85
CA ILE A 34 -1.07 -0.27 4.43
C ILE A 34 -2.42 -0.68 3.84
N VAL A 35 -2.78 -0.10 2.71
CA VAL A 35 -4.06 -0.36 2.04
C VAL A 35 -3.82 -0.55 0.55
N ASN A 36 -4.22 -1.70 0.00
CA ASN A 36 -4.36 -1.86 -1.44
C ASN A 36 -5.65 -1.14 -1.88
N VAL A 37 -5.56 -0.29 -2.89
CA VAL A 37 -6.63 0.63 -3.27
C VAL A 37 -6.91 0.57 -4.77
N ALA A 38 -8.07 1.10 -5.18
CA ALA A 38 -8.51 1.12 -6.56
C ALA A 38 -9.40 2.34 -6.82
N SER A 39 -9.35 2.90 -8.03
CA SER A 39 -10.13 4.09 -8.38
C SER A 39 -11.60 3.82 -8.72
N LYS A 40 -11.90 2.66 -9.31
CA LYS A 40 -13.25 2.27 -9.78
C LYS A 40 -13.90 1.17 -8.92
N CYS A 41 -13.67 1.20 -7.62
CA CYS A 41 -14.24 0.25 -6.66
C CYS A 41 -15.52 0.80 -6.02
N GLY A 42 -16.47 -0.07 -5.68
CA GLY A 42 -17.61 0.31 -4.85
C GLY A 42 -17.20 0.83 -3.46
N PHE A 43 -15.99 0.46 -3.00
CA PHE A 43 -15.39 0.96 -1.76
C PHE A 43 -14.48 2.17 -1.97
N THR A 44 -14.34 2.73 -3.17
CA THR A 44 -13.53 3.94 -3.40
C THR A 44 -13.88 5.09 -2.41
N PRO A 45 -15.15 5.33 -2.00
CA PRO A 45 -15.45 6.35 -0.99
C PRO A 45 -14.70 6.19 0.36
N GLN A 46 -14.10 5.02 0.64
CA GLN A 46 -13.27 4.80 1.82
C GLN A 46 -12.04 5.74 1.90
N TYR A 47 -11.59 6.31 0.78
CA TYR A 47 -10.50 7.30 0.76
C TYR A 47 -10.77 8.47 1.72
N GLU A 48 -12.02 8.93 1.83
CA GLU A 48 -12.37 10.00 2.78
C GLU A 48 -12.17 9.58 4.24
N GLY A 49 -12.51 8.34 4.58
CA GLY A 49 -12.31 7.79 5.92
C GLY A 49 -10.84 7.62 6.24
N LEU A 50 -10.05 7.13 5.29
CA LEU A 50 -8.59 7.02 5.42
C LEU A 50 -7.93 8.38 5.57
N GLU A 51 -8.36 9.38 4.79
CA GLU A 51 -7.84 10.73 4.88
C GLU A 51 -8.20 11.37 6.22
N LYS A 52 -9.45 11.22 6.70
CA LYS A 52 -9.85 11.69 8.05
C LYS A 52 -9.01 11.03 9.15
N LEU A 53 -8.72 9.74 9.03
CA LEU A 53 -7.87 9.02 9.98
C LEU A 53 -6.44 9.56 9.95
N TYR A 54 -5.88 9.73 8.74
CA TYR A 54 -4.54 10.28 8.56
C TYR A 54 -4.42 11.70 9.11
N ALA A 55 -5.31 12.60 8.71
CA ALA A 55 -5.34 13.98 9.19
C ALA A 55 -5.43 14.06 10.73
N LYS A 56 -6.18 13.15 11.37
CA LYS A 56 -6.34 13.12 12.83
C LYS A 56 -5.11 12.62 13.60
N TYR A 57 -4.32 11.72 13.03
CA TYR A 57 -3.27 11.00 13.76
C TYR A 57 -1.86 11.13 13.16
N GLN A 58 -1.68 11.81 12.03
CA GLN A 58 -0.36 11.97 11.40
C GLN A 58 0.66 12.63 12.33
N ASP A 59 0.26 13.66 13.08
CA ASP A 59 1.12 14.35 14.06
C ASP A 59 1.46 13.48 15.27
N ARG A 60 0.72 12.37 15.45
CA ARG A 60 0.96 11.33 16.46
C ARG A 60 1.70 10.12 15.89
N GLY A 61 2.19 10.21 14.66
CA GLY A 61 3.02 9.19 14.02
C GLY A 61 2.25 8.15 13.20
N LEU A 62 0.97 8.37 12.86
CA LEU A 62 0.27 7.52 11.89
C LEU A 62 0.71 7.86 10.45
N VAL A 63 0.98 6.85 9.64
CA VAL A 63 1.15 6.98 8.18
C VAL A 63 0.24 5.99 7.48
N VAL A 64 -0.56 6.49 6.53
CA VAL A 64 -1.34 5.63 5.63
C VAL A 64 -0.58 5.50 4.31
N LEU A 65 -0.37 4.28 3.82
CA LEU A 65 0.24 4.02 2.51
C LEU A 65 -0.79 3.35 1.59
N GLY A 66 -1.15 4.04 0.51
CA GLY A 66 -2.01 3.52 -0.54
C GLY A 66 -1.21 2.85 -1.65
N PHE A 67 -1.56 1.62 -2.00
CA PHE A 67 -0.98 0.89 -3.15
C PHE A 67 -2.07 0.59 -4.18
N PRO A 68 -2.10 1.31 -5.32
CA PRO A 68 -3.02 0.98 -6.40
C PRO A 68 -2.83 -0.47 -6.85
N CYS A 69 -3.91 -1.23 -7.01
CA CYS A 69 -3.84 -2.61 -7.45
C CYS A 69 -5.02 -2.96 -8.38
N ASN A 70 -4.72 -3.49 -9.56
CA ASN A 70 -5.72 -3.78 -10.59
C ASN A 70 -6.20 -5.24 -10.59
N GLN A 71 -5.74 -6.08 -9.66
CA GLN A 71 -6.06 -7.52 -9.64
C GLN A 71 -7.49 -7.82 -9.18
N PHE A 72 -8.19 -6.84 -8.61
CA PHE A 72 -9.56 -6.99 -8.09
C PHE A 72 -10.56 -6.37 -9.06
N GLY A 73 -11.13 -7.19 -9.94
CA GLY A 73 -12.16 -6.77 -10.90
C GLY A 73 -11.70 -5.69 -11.88
N SER A 74 -10.39 -5.54 -12.11
CA SER A 74 -9.81 -4.52 -12.99
C SER A 74 -10.23 -3.09 -12.63
N GLN A 75 -10.35 -2.81 -11.33
CA GLN A 75 -10.89 -1.54 -10.80
C GLN A 75 -9.84 -0.44 -10.63
N ALA A 76 -8.56 -0.69 -10.93
CA ALA A 76 -7.50 0.30 -10.96
C ALA A 76 -6.83 0.35 -12.36
N PRO A 77 -7.59 0.62 -13.44
CA PRO A 77 -7.03 0.69 -14.78
C PRO A 77 -6.12 1.92 -14.92
N GLY A 78 -5.18 1.89 -15.86
CA GLY A 78 -4.26 3.00 -16.09
C GLY A 78 -2.94 2.90 -15.34
N THR A 79 -2.16 3.99 -15.39
CA THR A 79 -0.80 4.09 -14.81
C THR A 79 -0.83 4.48 -13.33
N SER A 80 0.31 4.39 -12.67
CA SER A 80 0.49 4.83 -11.28
C SER A 80 0.13 6.31 -11.12
N GLU A 81 0.58 7.15 -12.04
CA GLU A 81 0.34 8.60 -12.04
C GLU A 81 -1.15 8.93 -12.20
N GLU A 82 -1.86 8.21 -13.07
CA GLU A 82 -3.30 8.36 -13.26
C GLU A 82 -4.07 7.99 -11.98
N GLN A 83 -3.68 6.88 -11.33
CA GLN A 83 -4.29 6.44 -10.08
C GLN A 83 -4.07 7.44 -8.94
N VAL A 84 -2.84 7.94 -8.77
CA VAL A 84 -2.55 8.95 -7.75
C VAL A 84 -3.29 10.25 -8.05
N SER A 85 -3.30 10.68 -9.30
CA SER A 85 -4.02 11.91 -9.70
C SER A 85 -5.51 11.79 -9.42
N PHE A 86 -6.12 10.64 -9.68
CA PHE A 86 -7.51 10.37 -9.32
C PHE A 86 -7.75 10.54 -7.81
N CYS A 87 -6.92 9.94 -6.96
CA CYS A 87 -7.07 10.00 -5.50
C CYS A 87 -6.95 11.44 -4.98
N THR A 88 -5.97 12.18 -5.47
CA THR A 88 -5.70 13.56 -5.04
C THR A 88 -6.78 14.51 -5.53
N LEU A 89 -7.17 14.43 -6.81
CA LEU A 89 -8.13 15.37 -7.41
C LEU A 89 -9.56 15.10 -6.96
N THR A 90 -9.93 13.84 -6.76
CA THR A 90 -11.32 13.46 -6.42
C THR A 90 -11.57 13.49 -4.91
N TYR A 91 -10.60 13.02 -4.11
CA TYR A 91 -10.79 12.84 -2.67
C TYR A 91 -9.88 13.72 -1.79
N GLY A 92 -9.01 14.53 -2.40
CA GLY A 92 -8.12 15.43 -1.66
C GLY A 92 -7.08 14.72 -0.80
N VAL A 93 -6.82 13.44 -1.06
CA VAL A 93 -5.92 12.57 -0.28
C VAL A 93 -4.55 13.21 -0.12
N LYS A 94 -4.05 13.26 1.12
CA LYS A 94 -2.73 13.78 1.50
C LYS A 94 -1.76 12.70 1.93
N PHE A 95 -2.26 11.53 2.33
CA PHE A 95 -1.38 10.41 2.64
C PHE A 95 -0.68 9.89 1.36
N PRO A 96 0.53 9.29 1.47
CA PRO A 96 1.25 8.77 0.32
C PRO A 96 0.49 7.66 -0.42
N VAL A 97 0.20 7.89 -1.70
CA VAL A 97 -0.23 6.86 -2.64
C VAL A 97 0.95 6.57 -3.57
N LEU A 98 1.43 5.33 -3.54
CA LEU A 98 2.65 4.90 -4.22
C LEU A 98 2.35 4.32 -5.62
N GLY A 99 3.33 3.67 -6.21
CA GLY A 99 3.22 3.00 -7.50
C GLY A 99 2.23 1.85 -7.48
N LYS A 100 1.65 1.56 -8.64
CA LYS A 100 0.77 0.41 -8.84
C LYS A 100 1.56 -0.88 -8.65
N ILE A 101 0.99 -1.83 -7.92
CA ILE A 101 1.63 -3.13 -7.68
C ILE A 101 0.64 -4.29 -7.87
N GLU A 102 1.19 -5.48 -8.05
CA GLU A 102 0.47 -6.73 -7.84
C GLU A 102 0.63 -7.16 -6.37
N VAL A 103 -0.46 -7.55 -5.74
CA VAL A 103 -0.49 -8.02 -4.34
C VAL A 103 -0.61 -9.54 -4.24
N ASN A 104 -0.96 -10.18 -5.36
CA ASN A 104 -1.34 -11.58 -5.49
C ASN A 104 -0.63 -12.26 -6.68
N GLY A 105 -0.60 -13.59 -6.67
CA GLY A 105 0.07 -14.41 -7.71
C GLY A 105 1.60 -14.31 -7.74
N ASP A 106 2.21 -14.89 -8.77
CA ASP A 106 3.68 -15.02 -8.91
C ASP A 106 4.40 -13.69 -9.10
N LYS A 107 3.65 -12.63 -9.45
CA LYS A 107 4.15 -11.27 -9.62
C LYS A 107 3.86 -10.38 -8.41
N ALA A 108 3.33 -10.96 -7.32
CA ALA A 108 3.08 -10.22 -6.09
C ALA A 108 4.36 -9.53 -5.63
N HIS A 109 4.26 -8.25 -5.28
CA HIS A 109 5.40 -7.51 -4.77
C HIS A 109 5.92 -8.17 -3.48
N PRO A 110 7.24 -8.32 -3.27
CA PRO A 110 7.81 -9.01 -2.10
C PRO A 110 7.30 -8.50 -0.75
N LEU A 111 7.05 -7.18 -0.64
CA LEU A 111 6.38 -6.58 0.53
C LEU A 111 5.03 -7.24 0.84
N TYR A 112 4.17 -7.44 -0.16
CA TYR A 112 2.84 -8.02 0.05
C TYR A 112 2.90 -9.53 0.28
N GLU A 113 3.87 -10.22 -0.30
CA GLU A 113 4.13 -11.62 0.04
C GLU A 113 4.50 -11.77 1.52
N TRP A 114 5.37 -10.88 2.01
CA TRP A 114 5.78 -10.82 3.41
C TRP A 114 4.61 -10.45 4.33
N LEU A 115 3.85 -9.39 4.03
CA LEU A 115 2.69 -8.97 4.84
C LEU A 115 1.67 -10.11 4.99
N LYS A 116 1.37 -10.83 3.90
CA LYS A 116 0.45 -11.97 3.92
C LYS A 116 1.00 -13.17 4.69
N LYS A 117 2.33 -13.33 4.75
CA LYS A 117 2.99 -14.37 5.54
C LYS A 117 2.97 -14.05 7.03
N GLU A 118 3.18 -12.79 7.41
CA GLU A 118 3.20 -12.35 8.82
C GLU A 118 1.82 -12.39 9.47
N LYS A 119 0.76 -12.11 8.69
CA LYS A 119 -0.63 -12.17 9.13
C LYS A 119 -1.47 -12.97 8.13
N PRO A 120 -1.38 -14.31 8.15
CA PRO A 120 -2.23 -15.13 7.33
C PRO A 120 -3.70 -14.94 7.74
N GLY A 121 -4.63 -15.13 6.80
CA GLY A 121 -6.04 -15.01 7.06
C GLY A 121 -6.56 -16.03 8.08
N LEU A 122 -7.87 -16.01 8.33
CA LEU A 122 -8.53 -16.94 9.25
C LEU A 122 -8.11 -18.39 8.91
N LEU A 123 -7.72 -19.16 9.93
CA LEU A 123 -7.22 -20.55 9.80
C LEU A 123 -5.91 -20.72 9.01
N GLY A 124 -5.07 -19.68 8.90
CA GLY A 124 -3.80 -19.80 8.18
C GLY A 124 -3.95 -19.74 6.66
N MET A 125 -5.15 -19.45 6.15
CA MET A 125 -5.39 -19.32 4.71
C MET A 125 -4.71 -18.06 4.18
N LYS A 126 -3.76 -18.23 3.25
CA LYS A 126 -3.17 -17.11 2.51
C LYS A 126 -4.22 -16.63 1.51
N ARG A 127 -4.69 -15.38 1.66
CA ARG A 127 -5.57 -14.77 0.66
C ARG A 127 -4.78 -14.65 -0.65
N MET A 128 -5.23 -15.44 -1.63
CA MET A 128 -4.65 -15.48 -2.97
C MET A 128 -4.99 -14.25 -3.77
#